data_AF-A0A1I3J3G9-F1
#
_entry.id   AF-A0A1I3J3G9-F1
#
_cell.length_a   1.000
_cell.length_b   1.000
_cell.length_c   1.000
_cell.angle_alpha   90.00
_cell.angle_beta   90.00
_cell.angle_gamma   90.00
#
_symmetry.space_group_name_H-M   'P 1'
#
loop_
_entity.id
_entity.type
_entity.pdbx_description
1 polymer ?
#
loop_
_entity_poly.entity_id
_entity_poly.type
_entity_poly.pdbx_seq_one_letter_code
_entity_poly.pdbx_strand_id
1 'polypeptide(L)'
;MKTRECSTQATFEALISRMVIARTKREAVEKAAYELNAHNADADRITLRGERGEPFLFFVVKVELLDWHDADLTDCCHQFKVFGRMRLALRPQQTAFDPSGEGERGAFRLPVTSVGDNPVFVLPNGSEPCFLTVLQQSMSWESSRIKSIAHLSKLA
;
A
#
# COMPACT_ATOMS: atom_id res chain seq x y z
N MET A 1 -33.98 -7.42 -6.20
CA MET A 1 -32.90 -8.25 -5.62
C MET A 1 -31.86 -7.30 -5.04
N LYS A 2 -31.61 -7.34 -3.72
CA LYS A 2 -30.57 -6.52 -3.08
C LYS A 2 -29.22 -7.20 -3.31
N THR A 3 -28.37 -6.62 -4.15
CA THR A 3 -26.95 -6.99 -4.25
C THR A 3 -26.32 -6.80 -2.88
N ARG A 4 -25.84 -7.90 -2.27
CA ARG A 4 -25.05 -7.84 -1.06
C ARG A 4 -23.70 -7.24 -1.46
N GLU A 5 -23.49 -5.95 -1.19
CA GLU A 5 -22.17 -5.35 -1.21
C GLU A 5 -21.39 -5.87 0.00
N CYS A 6 -20.80 -7.06 -0.14
CA CYS A 6 -19.74 -7.49 0.75
C CYS A 6 -18.47 -6.76 0.26
N SER A 7 -18.31 -5.51 0.67
CA SER A 7 -17.11 -4.74 0.35
C SER A 7 -15.97 -5.20 1.25
N THR A 8 -15.36 -6.34 0.91
CA THR A 8 -14.16 -6.79 1.60
C THR A 8 -13.03 -5.78 1.32
N GLN A 9 -12.54 -5.13 2.37
CA GLN A 9 -11.47 -4.15 2.32
C GLN A 9 -10.23 -4.72 2.99
N ALA A 10 -9.06 -4.43 2.43
CA ALA A 10 -7.78 -4.79 3.00
C ALA A 10 -6.97 -3.55 3.30
N THR A 11 -6.10 -3.66 4.30
CA THR A 11 -5.08 -2.67 4.61
C THR A 11 -3.73 -3.24 4.24
N PHE A 12 -3.00 -2.55 3.36
CA PHE A 12 -1.62 -2.84 3.04
C PHE A 12 -0.72 -1.84 3.74
N GLU A 13 0.23 -2.33 4.53
CA GLU A 13 1.23 -1.52 5.22
C GLU A 13 2.63 -1.88 4.72
N ALA A 14 3.46 -0.87 4.51
CA ALA A 14 4.84 -1.05 4.08
C ALA A 14 5.80 -0.09 4.78
N LEU A 15 6.97 -0.62 5.19
CA LEU A 15 8.14 0.19 5.44
C LEU A 15 8.85 0.42 4.11
N ILE A 16 9.07 1.67 3.76
CA ILE A 16 9.58 2.08 2.46
C ILE A 16 10.87 2.89 2.62
N SER A 17 11.64 2.95 1.55
CA SER A 17 12.74 3.91 1.43
C SER A 17 12.88 4.44 0.01
N ARG A 18 13.43 5.64 -0.12
CA ARG A 18 13.76 6.26 -1.41
C ARG A 18 15.07 7.02 -1.33
N MET A 19 15.73 7.18 -2.46
CA MET A 19 16.94 7.97 -2.58
C MET A 19 16.59 9.44 -2.82
N VAL A 20 17.23 10.35 -2.08
CA VAL A 20 17.02 11.79 -2.20
C VAL A 20 18.36 12.50 -2.18
N ILE A 21 18.53 13.47 -3.09
CA ILE A 21 19.69 14.36 -3.09
C ILE A 21 19.36 15.59 -2.24
N ALA A 22 20.16 15.83 -1.20
CA ALA A 22 20.02 16.93 -0.25
C ALA A 22 21.37 17.24 0.44
N ARG A 23 21.49 18.38 1.13
CA ARG A 23 22.74 18.74 1.84
C ARG A 23 22.77 18.15 3.24
N THR A 24 21.62 17.97 3.86
CA THR A 24 21.50 17.46 5.23
C THR A 24 20.46 16.36 5.34
N LYS A 25 20.58 15.52 6.38
CA LYS A 25 19.59 14.49 6.74
C LYS A 25 18.17 15.08 6.89
N ARG A 26 18.06 16.22 7.57
CA ARG A 26 16.79 16.91 7.78
C ARG A 26 16.18 17.37 6.46
N GLU A 27 16.97 18.03 5.62
CA GLU A 27 16.52 18.49 4.30
C GLU A 27 16.10 17.31 3.42
N ALA A 28 16.78 16.16 3.50
CA ALA A 28 16.41 14.95 2.76
C ALA A 28 15.01 14.46 3.16
N VAL A 29 14.70 14.42 4.46
CA VAL A 29 13.37 14.02 4.97
C VAL A 29 12.30 15.03 4.56
N GLU A 30 12.55 16.33 4.76
CA GLU A 30 11.62 17.40 4.38
C GLU A 30 11.33 17.39 2.88
N LYS A 31 12.36 17.18 2.05
CA LYS A 31 12.24 17.06 0.60
C LYS A 31 11.44 15.82 0.18
N ALA A 32 11.70 14.67 0.80
CA ALA A 32 10.93 13.46 0.53
C ALA A 32 9.43 13.66 0.82
N ALA A 33 9.11 14.30 1.95
CA ALA A 33 7.73 14.59 2.36
C ALA A 33 7.04 15.63 1.48
N TYR A 34 7.78 16.65 1.02
CA TYR A 34 7.25 17.63 0.09
C TYR A 34 6.93 17.00 -1.27
N GLU A 35 7.86 16.21 -1.82
CA GLU A 35 7.71 15.61 -3.14
C GLU A 35 6.68 14.48 -3.16
N LEU A 36 6.57 13.70 -2.09
CA LEU A 36 5.65 12.57 -2.02
C LEU A 36 5.05 12.42 -0.61
N ASN A 37 3.76 12.63 -0.50
CA ASN A 37 2.95 12.52 0.71
C ASN A 37 1.57 11.96 0.37
N ALA A 38 0.75 11.71 1.39
CA ALA A 38 -0.56 11.07 1.21
C ALA A 38 -1.53 11.87 0.31
N HIS A 39 -1.33 13.18 0.13
CA HIS A 39 -2.23 14.01 -0.68
C HIS A 39 -1.86 14.03 -2.17
N ASN A 40 -0.60 13.76 -2.52
CA ASN A 40 -0.12 13.77 -3.89
C ASN A 40 0.32 12.39 -4.39
N ALA A 41 0.25 11.36 -3.56
CA ALA A 41 0.53 9.99 -3.95
C ALA A 41 -0.61 9.45 -4.84
N ASP A 42 -0.34 9.45 -6.15
CA ASP A 42 -1.28 8.96 -7.16
C ASP A 42 -1.17 7.44 -7.30
N ALA A 43 -1.73 6.71 -6.34
CA ALA A 43 -1.78 5.25 -6.35
C ALA A 43 -3.19 4.81 -6.75
N ASP A 44 -3.40 4.46 -8.02
CA ASP A 44 -4.71 3.97 -8.49
C ASP A 44 -4.90 2.47 -8.24
N ARG A 45 -3.86 1.69 -8.55
CA ARG A 45 -3.89 0.23 -8.58
C ARG A 45 -2.56 -0.35 -8.15
N ILE A 46 -2.60 -1.52 -7.54
CA ILE A 46 -1.43 -2.28 -7.13
C ILE A 46 -1.59 -3.75 -7.49
N THR A 47 -0.57 -4.34 -8.10
CA THR A 47 -0.51 -5.78 -8.35
C THR A 47 0.31 -6.44 -7.25
N LEU A 48 -0.31 -7.34 -6.51
CA LEU A 48 0.35 -8.15 -5.48
C LEU A 48 0.39 -9.61 -5.94
N ARG A 49 1.29 -10.40 -5.36
CA ARG A 49 1.33 -11.85 -5.55
C ARG A 49 0.79 -12.56 -4.33
N GLY A 50 -0.06 -13.57 -4.56
CA GLY A 50 -0.51 -14.49 -3.53
C GLY A 50 0.58 -15.50 -3.15
N GLU A 51 0.24 -16.45 -2.28
CA GLU A 51 1.18 -17.42 -1.72
C GLU A 51 1.75 -18.38 -2.77
N ARG A 52 1.01 -18.66 -3.85
CA ARG A 52 1.46 -19.54 -4.94
C ARG A 52 2.14 -18.73 -6.07
N GLY A 53 2.37 -17.43 -5.86
CA GLY A 53 3.07 -16.53 -6.79
C GLY A 53 2.20 -15.94 -7.90
N GLU A 54 0.90 -16.21 -7.89
CA GLU A 54 -0.12 -15.72 -8.82
C GLU A 54 -0.41 -14.23 -8.61
N PRO A 55 -0.56 -13.44 -9.69
CA PRO A 55 -0.80 -12.01 -9.58
C PRO A 55 -2.29 -11.70 -9.31
N PHE A 56 -2.53 -10.78 -8.37
CA PHE A 56 -3.83 -10.22 -8.06
C PHE A 56 -3.78 -8.70 -8.13
N LEU A 57 -4.78 -8.12 -8.81
CA LEU A 57 -4.92 -6.69 -8.96
C LEU A 57 -5.87 -6.14 -7.89
N PHE A 58 -5.40 -5.11 -7.19
CA PHE A 58 -6.17 -4.38 -6.19
C PHE A 58 -6.35 -2.94 -6.62
N PHE A 59 -7.53 -2.40 -6.43
CA PHE A 59 -7.77 -0.96 -6.46
C PHE A 59 -7.31 -0.36 -5.15
N VAL A 60 -6.58 0.74 -5.22
CA VAL A 60 -6.28 1.54 -4.04
C VAL A 60 -7.48 2.47 -3.83
N VAL A 61 -8.17 2.29 -2.71
CA VAL A 61 -9.32 3.12 -2.32
C VAL A 61 -8.82 4.45 -1.77
N LYS A 62 -7.74 4.39 -0.97
CA LYS A 62 -7.16 5.56 -0.31
C LYS A 62 -5.72 5.29 0.11
N VAL A 63 -4.88 6.31 0.00
CA VAL A 63 -3.60 6.39 0.72
C VAL A 63 -3.88 6.93 2.12
N GLU A 64 -3.86 6.07 3.13
CA GLU A 64 -4.22 6.44 4.50
C GLU A 64 -3.06 7.08 5.25
N LEU A 65 -1.84 6.64 4.96
CA LEU A 65 -0.60 7.17 5.54
C LEU A 65 0.50 7.13 4.49
N LEU A 66 1.26 8.21 4.41
CA LEU A 66 2.56 8.22 3.77
C LEU A 66 3.41 9.27 4.47
N ASP A 67 4.35 8.80 5.28
CA ASP A 67 5.14 9.64 6.17
C ASP A 67 6.62 9.23 6.14
N TRP A 68 7.50 10.22 6.30
CA TRP A 68 8.95 10.08 6.23
C TRP A 68 9.55 10.51 7.57
N HIS A 69 10.35 9.63 8.18
CA HIS A 69 10.74 9.81 9.58
C HIS A 69 12.24 9.78 9.80
N ASP A 70 13.02 9.22 8.87
CA ASP A 70 14.46 9.10 9.05
C ASP A 70 15.21 9.13 7.72
N ALA A 71 16.53 9.36 7.76
CA ALA A 71 17.38 9.25 6.58
C ALA A 71 18.83 8.90 6.94
N ASP A 72 19.46 8.06 6.12
CA ASP A 72 20.86 7.70 6.25
C ASP A 72 21.68 8.24 5.08
N LEU A 73 22.91 8.68 5.37
CA LEU A 73 23.85 9.03 4.32
C LEU A 73 24.24 7.77 3.56
N THR A 74 24.37 7.89 2.24
CA THR A 74 24.93 6.82 1.41
C THR A 74 26.40 7.11 1.07
N ASP A 75 27.08 6.14 0.47
CA ASP A 75 28.47 6.30 0.03
C ASP A 75 28.64 7.39 -1.06
N CYS A 76 27.53 7.80 -1.68
CA CYS A 76 27.47 8.89 -2.65
C CYS A 76 27.31 10.25 -1.95
N CYS A 77 28.16 11.21 -2.29
CA CYS A 77 28.09 12.58 -1.77
C CYS A 77 26.68 13.19 -1.94
N HIS A 78 26.14 13.76 -0.85
CA HIS A 78 24.84 14.45 -0.82
C HIS A 78 23.63 13.58 -1.20
N GLN A 79 23.78 12.26 -1.20
CA GLN A 79 22.69 11.33 -1.42
C GLN A 79 22.32 10.64 -0.12
N PHE A 80 21.04 10.68 0.20
CA PHE A 80 20.46 10.11 1.41
C PHE A 80 19.44 9.03 1.04
N LYS A 81 19.45 7.94 1.80
CA LYS A 81 18.37 6.95 1.81
C LYS A 81 17.36 7.38 2.87
N VAL A 82 16.22 7.88 2.44
CA VAL A 82 15.14 8.36 3.31
C VAL A 82 14.17 7.23 3.58
N PHE A 83 13.80 7.02 4.84
CA PHE A 83 12.91 5.97 5.31
C PHE A 83 11.53 6.52 5.66
N GLY A 84 10.52 5.73 5.30
CA GLY A 84 9.12 6.11 5.46
C GLY A 84 8.22 4.91 5.75
N ARG A 85 6.96 5.23 5.99
CA ARG A 85 5.87 4.26 6.16
C ARG A 85 4.73 4.63 5.23
N MET A 86 4.14 3.61 4.63
CA MET A 86 2.99 3.75 3.76
C MET A 86 1.88 2.82 4.23
N ARG A 87 0.64 3.31 4.20
CA ARG A 87 -0.56 2.50 4.43
C ARG A 87 -1.60 2.81 3.37
N LEU A 88 -2.08 1.76 2.72
CA LEU A 88 -3.06 1.81 1.65
C LEU A 88 -4.31 1.03 2.05
N ALA A 89 -5.47 1.64 1.86
CA ALA A 89 -6.74 0.93 1.82
C ALA A 89 -6.92 0.33 0.43
N LEU A 90 -7.07 -0.99 0.34
CA LEU A 90 -7.17 -1.75 -0.89
C LEU A 90 -8.53 -2.44 -1.00
N ARG A 91 -9.01 -2.57 -2.24
CA ARG A 91 -10.17 -3.38 -2.59
C ARG A 91 -9.79 -4.35 -3.71
N PRO A 92 -10.05 -5.65 -3.57
CA PRO A 92 -9.75 -6.61 -4.63
C PRO A 92 -10.56 -6.26 -5.88
N GLN A 93 -9.92 -6.37 -7.05
CA GLN A 93 -10.66 -6.32 -8.30
C GLN A 93 -11.41 -7.66 -8.47
N GLN A 94 -12.72 -7.65 -8.22
CA GLN A 94 -13.56 -8.81 -8.49
C GLN A 94 -13.51 -9.12 -9.99
N THR A 95 -12.87 -10.24 -10.34
CA THR A 95 -12.99 -10.82 -11.68
C THR A 95 -14.13 -11.82 -11.69
N ALA A 96 -14.88 -11.89 -12.79
CA ALA A 96 -16.02 -12.81 -12.96
C ALA A 96 -15.66 -14.32 -12.82
N PHE A 97 -14.37 -14.64 -12.70
CA PHE A 97 -13.81 -15.99 -12.65
C PHE A 97 -13.29 -16.42 -11.27
N ASP A 98 -13.46 -15.61 -10.23
CA ASP A 98 -13.07 -16.01 -8.87
C ASP A 98 -14.30 -16.22 -7.95
N PRO A 99 -15.05 -17.32 -8.12
CA PRO A 99 -16.19 -17.66 -7.27
C PRO A 99 -15.76 -18.20 -5.89
N SER A 100 -14.46 -18.33 -5.63
CA SER A 100 -13.92 -19.00 -4.44
C SER A 100 -13.72 -18.07 -3.24
N GLY A 101 -13.63 -16.75 -3.47
CA GLY A 101 -13.30 -15.78 -2.42
C GLY A 101 -11.85 -15.88 -1.93
N GLU A 102 -10.96 -16.62 -2.61
CA GLU A 102 -9.53 -16.69 -2.26
C GLU A 102 -8.87 -15.31 -2.29
N GLY A 103 -9.29 -14.45 -3.23
CA GLY A 103 -8.88 -13.04 -3.29
C GLY A 103 -9.27 -12.20 -2.07
N GLU A 104 -10.08 -12.72 -1.13
CA GLU A 104 -10.63 -11.95 0.00
C GLU A 104 -9.93 -12.19 1.34
N ARG A 105 -9.02 -13.17 1.46
CA ARG A 105 -8.34 -13.50 2.74
C ARG A 105 -6.90 -14.02 2.65
N GLY A 106 -6.30 -14.06 1.45
CA GLY A 106 -4.92 -14.52 1.28
C GLY A 106 -3.87 -13.56 1.87
N ALA A 107 -2.65 -14.07 2.05
CA ALA A 107 -1.47 -13.25 2.29
C ALA A 107 -0.91 -12.80 0.93
N PHE A 108 -0.91 -11.49 0.67
CA PHE A 108 -0.40 -10.93 -0.57
C PHE A 108 0.83 -10.06 -0.32
N ARG A 109 1.77 -10.09 -1.27
CA ARG A 109 3.04 -9.34 -1.20
C ARG A 109 3.39 -8.74 -2.55
N LEU A 110 4.07 -7.60 -2.54
CA LEU A 110 4.68 -7.04 -3.74
C LEU A 110 5.70 -8.02 -4.34
N PRO A 111 5.75 -8.15 -5.69
CA PRO A 111 6.71 -9.00 -6.35
C PRO A 111 8.14 -8.47 -6.15
N VAL A 112 9.07 -9.39 -5.89
CA VAL A 112 10.50 -9.05 -5.86
C VAL A 112 10.95 -8.64 -7.26
N THR A 113 11.83 -7.64 -7.34
CA THR A 113 12.34 -7.16 -8.62
C THR A 113 13.53 -8.00 -9.09
N SER A 114 13.85 -7.95 -10.38
CA SER A 114 15.07 -8.57 -10.92
C SER A 114 16.35 -7.80 -10.58
N VAL A 115 16.23 -6.59 -10.03
CA VAL A 115 17.34 -5.63 -9.85
C VAL A 115 17.87 -5.64 -8.41
N GLY A 116 17.14 -6.23 -7.47
CA GLY A 116 17.61 -6.43 -6.10
C GLY A 116 16.65 -7.26 -5.26
N ASP A 117 17.06 -7.58 -4.04
CA ASP A 117 16.33 -8.51 -3.15
C ASP A 117 15.01 -7.92 -2.62
N ASN A 118 14.84 -6.60 -2.70
CA ASN A 118 13.65 -5.91 -2.21
C ASN A 118 12.68 -5.58 -3.35
N PRO A 119 11.36 -5.73 -3.13
CA PRO A 119 10.34 -5.21 -4.04
C PRO A 119 10.46 -3.69 -4.21
N VAL A 120 10.12 -3.20 -5.40
CA VAL A 120 10.01 -1.77 -5.69
C VAL A 120 8.56 -1.46 -6.02
N PHE A 121 7.99 -0.50 -5.30
CA PHE A 121 6.69 0.07 -5.60
C PHE A 121 6.88 1.39 -6.36
N VAL A 122 6.21 1.51 -7.50
CA VAL A 122 6.35 2.67 -8.39
C VAL A 122 5.08 3.48 -8.30
N LEU A 123 5.21 4.72 -7.85
CA LEU A 123 4.11 5.68 -7.80
C LEU A 123 4.28 6.71 -8.93
N PRO A 124 3.26 6.91 -9.78
CA PRO A 124 3.18 8.11 -10.61
C PRO A 124 3.33 9.37 -9.73
N ASN A 125 4.21 10.29 -10.13
CA ASN A 125 4.35 11.59 -9.48
C ASN A 125 4.60 12.70 -10.51
N GLY A 126 3.53 13.16 -11.16
CA GLY A 126 3.63 14.14 -12.25
C GLY A 126 4.45 13.60 -13.42
N SER A 127 5.55 14.27 -13.76
CA SER A 127 6.40 13.89 -14.91
C SER A 127 7.41 12.79 -14.62
N GLU A 128 7.72 12.50 -13.35
CA GLU A 128 8.73 11.50 -12.98
C GLU A 128 8.16 10.45 -12.02
N PRO A 129 8.31 9.15 -12.30
CA PRO A 129 7.87 8.12 -11.37
C PRO A 129 8.71 8.14 -10.09
N CYS A 130 8.04 8.03 -8.94
CA CYS A 130 8.70 7.85 -7.65
C CYS A 130 8.91 6.36 -7.37
N PHE A 131 10.17 5.95 -7.22
CA PHE A 131 10.55 4.58 -6.90
C PHE A 131 10.72 4.41 -5.39
N LEU A 132 9.91 3.53 -4.81
CA LEU A 132 9.92 3.20 -3.39
C LEU A 132 10.44 1.78 -3.20
N THR A 133 11.58 1.62 -2.54
CA THR A 133 12.05 0.30 -2.12
C THR A 133 11.27 -0.14 -0.89
N VAL A 134 10.62 -1.31 -0.95
CA VAL A 134 9.84 -1.87 0.15
C VAL A 134 10.71 -2.78 0.99
N LEU A 135 10.97 -2.36 2.23
CA LEU A 135 11.85 -3.05 3.17
C LEU A 135 11.10 -4.11 3.98
N GLN A 136 9.86 -3.80 4.32
CA GLN A 136 8.92 -4.70 5.00
C GLN A 136 7.52 -4.41 4.52
N GLN A 137 6.66 -5.42 4.53
CA GLN A 137 5.27 -5.30 4.12
C GLN A 137 4.37 -6.27 4.88
N SER A 138 3.13 -5.87 5.07
CA SER A 138 2.08 -6.70 5.62
C SER A 138 0.73 -6.32 5.03
N MET A 139 -0.17 -7.29 4.96
CA MET A 139 -1.54 -7.07 4.54
C MET A 139 -2.48 -7.67 5.58
N SER A 140 -3.52 -6.93 5.93
CA SER A 140 -4.57 -7.36 6.83
C SER A 140 -5.94 -7.10 6.20
N TRP A 141 -6.94 -7.86 6.63
CA TRP A 141 -8.28 -7.81 6.09
C TRP A 141 -9.25 -7.27 7.13
N GLU A 142 -10.07 -6.29 6.76
CA GLU A 142 -11.13 -5.80 7.62
C GLU A 142 -12.26 -6.83 7.64
N SER A 143 -12.43 -7.53 8.78
CA SER A 143 -13.57 -8.43 8.94
C SER A 143 -14.84 -7.59 8.94
N SER A 144 -15.76 -7.85 8.01
CA SER A 144 -17.12 -7.31 8.02
C SER A 144 -17.86 -7.87 9.24
N ARG A 145 -17.62 -7.32 10.43
CA ARG A 145 -18.50 -7.53 11.58
C ARG A 145 -19.77 -6.79 11.24
N ILE A 146 -20.72 -7.52 10.64
CA ILE A 146 -22.12 -7.13 10.58
C ILE A 146 -22.46 -6.67 12.00
N LYS A 147 -22.62 -5.35 12.20
CA LYS A 147 -23.32 -4.84 13.38
C LYS A 147 -24.75 -5.34 13.23
N SER A 148 -25.02 -6.53 13.74
CA SER A 148 -26.36 -7.04 13.92
C SER A 148 -27.05 -6.07 14.87
N ILE A 149 -27.73 -5.08 14.31
CA ILE A 149 -28.71 -4.28 15.02
C ILE A 149 -29.76 -5.30 15.43
N ALA A 150 -29.69 -5.73 16.69
CA ALA A 150 -30.73 -6.50 17.33
C ALA A 150 -31.99 -5.64 17.27
N HIS A 151 -32.83 -5.90 16.26
CA HIS A 151 -34.18 -5.39 16.20
C HIS A 151 -34.90 -6.06 17.38
N LEU A 152 -34.98 -5.35 18.50
CA LEU A 152 -35.80 -5.73 19.65
C LEU A 152 -37.27 -5.59 19.25
N SER A 153 -37.76 -6.59 18.54
CA SER A 153 -39.19 -6.88 18.46
C SER A 153 -39.60 -7.43 19.83
N LYS A 154 -40.02 -6.55 20.73
CA LYS A 154 -40.93 -6.94 21.82
C LYS A 154 -42.29 -6.31 21.54
N LEU A 155 -43.06 -7.04 20.74
CA LEU A 155 -44.51 -7.11 20.89
C LEU A 155 -44.77 -8.10 22.04
N ALA A 156 -45.31 -7.59 23.14
CA ALA A 156 -46.17 -8.31 24.08
C ALA A 156 -46.90 -7.24 24.91
#